data_AF-A0A7H4MD84-F1
#
_entry.id   AF-A0A7H4MD84-F1
#
_cell.length_a   1.000
_cell.length_b   1.000
_cell.length_c   1.000
_cell.angle_alpha   90.00
_cell.angle_beta   90.00
_cell.angle_gamma   90.00
#
_symmetry.space_group_name_H-M   'P 1'
#
loop_
_entity.id
_entity.type
_entity.pdbx_description
1 polymer ?
#
loop_
_entity_poly.entity_id
_entity_poly.type
_entity_poly.pdbx_seq_one_letter_code
_entity_poly.pdbx_strand_id
1 'polypeptide(L)' 'MANALWKAQPDLRTASEAWIIAGGAHHTVFSHALNLDDMRQFAELHNIELTVIDNDTRLPSFKDALRWNEVYYGSKR' A
#
# COMPACT_ATOMS: atom_id res chain seq x y z
N MET A 1 -16.39 -20.06 13.66
CA MET A 1 -15.29 -19.07 13.67
C MET A 1 -14.76 -18.95 12.25
N ALA A 2 -14.56 -17.73 11.77
CA ALA A 2 -13.90 -17.47 10.50
C ALA A 2 -12.57 -16.77 10.82
N ASN A 3 -11.46 -17.37 10.40
CA ASN A 3 -10.13 -16.77 10.47
C ASN A 3 -9.52 -16.75 9.07
N ALA A 4 -8.73 -15.73 8.78
CA ALA A 4 -7.89 -15.67 7.61
C ALA A 4 -6.43 -15.67 8.06
N LEU A 5 -5.58 -16.42 7.36
CA LEU A 5 -4.15 -16.48 7.60
C LEU A 5 -3.43 -16.33 6.26
N TRP A 6 -2.45 -15.44 6.20
CA TRP A 6 -1.69 -15.15 4.99
C TRP A 6 -0.23 -14.84 5.32
N LYS A 7 0.62 -14.90 4.29
CA LYS A 7 2.00 -14.39 4.34
C LYS A 7 2.03 -13.08 3.58
N ALA A 8 2.36 -11.99 4.28
CA ALA A 8 2.53 -10.70 3.65
C ALA A 8 3.80 -10.69 2.79
N GLN A 9 3.71 -10.12 1.59
CA GLN A 9 4.85 -9.86 0.72
C GLN A 9 5.52 -8.54 1.12
N PRO A 10 6.85 -8.38 0.96
CA PRO A 10 7.81 -9.42 0.55
C PRO A 10 8.09 -10.42 1.70
N ASP A 11 7.99 -9.93 2.93
CA ASP A 11 8.03 -10.70 4.16
C ASP A 11 7.30 -9.91 5.27
N LEU A 12 7.00 -10.58 6.38
CA LEU A 12 6.24 -9.98 7.48
C LEU A 12 6.91 -8.73 8.07
N ARG A 13 8.26 -8.70 8.14
CA ARG A 13 8.99 -7.59 8.75
C ARG A 13 8.89 -6.36 7.85
N THR A 14 9.23 -6.50 6.56
CA THR A 14 9.19 -5.36 5.64
C THR A 14 7.77 -4.89 5.38
N ALA A 15 6.81 -5.80 5.23
CA ALA A 15 5.41 -5.43 4.99
C ALA A 15 4.81 -4.65 6.17
N SER A 16 5.01 -5.14 7.39
CA SER A 16 4.49 -4.45 8.59
C SER A 16 5.17 -3.10 8.82
N GLU A 17 6.50 -3.01 8.61
CA GLU A 17 7.22 -1.74 8.74
C GLU A 17 6.74 -0.72 7.70
N ALA A 18 6.65 -1.12 6.42
CA ALA A 18 6.16 -0.25 5.34
C ALA A 18 4.73 0.24 5.60
N TRP A 19 3.83 -0.65 6.07
CA TRP A 19 2.45 -0.31 6.40
C TRP A 19 2.36 0.72 7.53
N ILE A 20 3.15 0.54 8.59
CA ILE A 20 3.22 1.47 9.74
C ILE A 20 3.78 2.82 9.28
N ILE A 21 4.84 2.83 8.47
CA ILE A 21 5.43 4.07 7.93
C ILE A 21 4.41 4.84 7.09
N ALA A 22 3.64 4.16 6.25
CA ALA A 22 2.60 4.77 5.41
C ALA A 22 1.34 5.17 6.22
N GLY A 23 1.27 4.84 7.52
CA GLY A 23 0.12 5.17 8.36
C GLY A 23 -1.13 4.33 8.09
N GLY A 24 -0.97 3.12 7.54
CA GLY A 24 -2.10 2.26 7.20
C GLY A 24 -2.93 1.85 8.43
N ALA A 25 -4.26 1.77 8.26
CA ALA A 25 -5.17 1.38 9.34
C ALA A 25 -5.00 -0.08 9.79
N HIS A 26 -5.48 -0.41 10.99
CA HIS A 26 -5.54 -1.79 11.48
C HIS A 26 -6.70 -2.59 10.85
N HIS A 27 -7.77 -1.91 10.45
CA HIS A 27 -8.85 -2.50 9.66
C HIS A 27 -8.50 -2.47 8.18
N THR A 28 -8.74 -3.58 7.49
CA THR A 28 -8.49 -3.75 6.05
C THR A 28 -9.68 -4.42 5.38
N VAL A 29 -9.77 -4.27 4.06
CA VAL A 29 -10.69 -5.06 3.23
C VAL A 29 -9.88 -6.16 2.55
N PHE A 30 -10.17 -7.41 2.90
CA PHE A 30 -9.53 -8.57 2.29
C PHE A 30 -10.30 -9.01 1.03
N SER A 31 -9.60 -9.37 -0.05
CA SER A 31 -10.21 -9.86 -1.28
C SER A 31 -9.36 -10.93 -1.98
N HIS A 32 -10.03 -11.96 -2.50
CA HIS A 32 -9.44 -12.91 -3.46
C HIS A 32 -9.77 -12.55 -4.91
N ALA A 33 -10.84 -11.78 -5.14
CA ALA A 33 -11.33 -11.48 -6.48
C ALA A 33 -10.64 -10.27 -7.10
N LEU A 34 -10.21 -9.31 -6.27
CA LEU A 34 -9.53 -8.10 -6.70
C LEU A 34 -8.01 -8.26 -6.58
N ASN A 35 -7.29 -7.67 -7.51
CA ASN A 35 -5.82 -7.66 -7.54
C ASN A 35 -5.28 -6.22 -7.51
N LEU A 36 -3.96 -6.10 -7.62
CA LEU A 36 -3.26 -4.81 -7.55
C LEU A 36 -3.58 -3.88 -8.73
N ASP A 37 -3.76 -4.42 -9.94
CA ASP A 37 -4.08 -3.60 -11.12
C ASP A 37 -5.50 -3.03 -11.07
N ASP A 38 -6.44 -3.74 -10.44
CA ASP A 38 -7.77 -3.19 -10.14
C ASP A 38 -7.65 -1.97 -9.22
N MET A 39 -6.82 -2.06 -8.19
CA MET A 39 -6.61 -0.97 -7.22
C MET A 39 -5.81 0.19 -7.82
N ARG A 40 -4.87 -0.07 -8.73
CA ARG A 40 -4.18 0.96 -9.52
C ARG A 40 -5.18 1.78 -10.35
N GLN A 41 -6.03 1.10 -11.12
CA GLN A 41 -7.07 1.76 -11.91
C GLN A 41 -8.03 2.57 -11.02
N PHE A 42 -8.44 2.02 -9.89
CA PHE A 42 -9.29 2.73 -8.93
C PHE A 42 -8.62 4.03 -8.43
N ALA A 43 -7.35 3.96 -8.02
CA ALA A 43 -6.63 5.12 -7.51
C ALA A 43 -6.43 6.20 -8.59
N GLU A 44 -6.14 5.79 -9.83
CA GLU A 44 -6.02 6.70 -10.98
C GLU A 44 -7.35 7.40 -11.30
N LEU A 45 -8.46 6.64 -11.38
CA LEU A 45 -9.79 7.18 -11.66
C LEU A 45 -10.25 8.21 -10.62
N HIS A 46 -9.87 8.00 -9.36
CA HIS A 46 -10.21 8.90 -8.26
C HIS A 46 -9.13 9.95 -7.97
N ASN A 47 -8.01 9.93 -8.70
CA ASN A 47 -6.85 10.80 -8.49
C ASN A 47 -6.39 10.84 -7.02
N ILE A 48 -6.25 9.67 -6.42
CA ILE A 48 -5.71 9.49 -5.06
C ILE A 48 -4.36 8.77 -5.11
N GLU A 49 -3.56 8.94 -4.06
CA GLU A 49 -2.32 8.21 -3.92
C GLU A 49 -2.58 6.71 -3.71
N LEU A 50 -1.83 5.86 -4.42
CA LEU A 50 -1.72 4.43 -4.14
C LEU A 50 -0.32 4.09 -3.66
N THR A 51 -0.22 3.62 -2.42
CA THR A 51 1.01 3.06 -1.87
C THR A 51 0.99 1.54 -1.98
N VAL A 52 1.98 0.97 -2.68
CA VAL A 52 2.06 -0.48 -2.94
C VAL A 52 3.09 -1.14 -2.02
N ILE A 53 2.67 -2.24 -1.37
CA ILE A 53 3.55 -3.14 -0.61
C ILE A 53 3.39 -4.55 -1.20
N ASP A 54 4.44 -5.03 -1.84
CA ASP A 54 4.50 -6.31 -2.57
C ASP A 54 5.94 -6.86 -2.60
N ASN A 55 6.19 -7.88 -3.42
CA ASN A 55 7.51 -8.52 -3.53
C ASN A 55 8.66 -7.58 -3.95
N ASP A 56 8.37 -6.48 -4.63
CA ASP A 56 9.39 -5.53 -5.13
C ASP A 56 9.69 -4.42 -4.12
N THR A 57 9.00 -4.41 -2.97
CA THR A 57 9.13 -3.37 -1.97
C THR A 57 10.49 -3.38 -1.28
N ARG A 58 11.18 -2.23 -1.35
CA ARG A 58 12.40 -1.94 -0.58
C ARG A 58 12.18 -0.68 0.23
N LEU A 59 12.41 -0.75 1.54
CA LEU A 59 12.11 0.36 2.46
C LEU A 59 12.73 1.72 2.08
N PRO A 60 13.97 1.81 1.57
CA PRO A 60 14.52 3.09 1.14
C PRO A 60 13.71 3.74 0.01
N SER A 61 13.48 3.01 -1.09
CA SER A 61 12.73 3.52 -2.25
C SER A 61 11.26 3.74 -1.92
N PHE A 62 10.67 2.92 -1.05
CA PHE A 62 9.32 3.11 -0.54
C PHE A 62 9.18 4.43 0.23
N LYS A 63 10.12 4.72 1.15
CA LYS A 63 10.17 5.99 1.90
C LYS A 63 10.39 7.19 0.98
N ASP A 64 11.21 7.05 -0.06
CA ASP A 64 11.42 8.09 -1.08
C ASP A 64 10.12 8.39 -1.83
N ALA A 65 9.43 7.35 -2.31
CA ALA A 65 8.16 7.48 -3.03
C ALA A 65 7.09 8.22 -2.20
N LEU A 66 6.92 7.86 -0.92
CA LEU A 66 5.99 8.57 -0.03
C LEU A 66 6.29 10.07 0.07
N ARG A 67 7.57 10.46 0.18
CA ARG A 67 7.95 11.88 0.26
C ARG A 67 7.68 12.63 -1.05
N TRP A 68 7.97 12.02 -2.19
CA TRP A 68 7.71 12.63 -3.49
C TRP A 68 6.21 12.75 -3.76
N ASN A 69 5.44 11.72 -3.41
CA ASN A 69 3.99 11.71 -3.54
C ASN A 69 3.32 12.75 -2.64
N GLU A 70 3.78 12.91 -1.40
CA GLU A 70 3.24 13.92 -0.46
C GLU A 70 3.31 15.32 -1.08
N VAL A 71 4.43 15.67 -1.72
CA VAL A 71 4.54 16.96 -2.42
C VAL A 71 3.59 17.02 -3.62
N TYR A 72 3.54 15.96 -4.44
CA TYR A 72 2.69 15.94 -5.63
C TYR A 72 1.19 16.03 -5.29
N TYR A 73 0.68 15.15 -4.43
CA TYR A 73 -0.74 15.12 -4.05
C TYR A 73 -1.11 16.22 -3.06
N GLY A 74 -0.20 16.60 -2.15
CA GLY A 74 -0.39 17.72 -1.24
C GLY A 74 -0.48 19.07 -1.95
N SER A 75 0.21 19.24 -3.09
CA SER A 75 0.10 20.44 -3.92
C SER A 75 -1.20 20.56 -4.72
N LYS A 76 -1.95 19.45 -4.85
CA LYS A 76 -3.24 19.40 -5.57
C LYS A 76 -4.46 19.52 -4.65
N ARG A 77 -4.25 19.70 -3.34
CA ARG A 77 -5.31 19.93 -2.34
C ARG A 77 -5.71 21.39 -2.26
#